data_AF-A0A3P3F1G3-F1
#
_entry.id   AF-A0A3P3F1G3-F1
#
_cell.length_a   1.000
_cell.length_b   1.000
_cell.length_c   1.000
_cell.angle_alpha   90.00
_cell.angle_beta   90.00
_cell.angle_gamma   90.00
#
_symmetry.space_group_name_H-M   'P 1'
#
loop_
_entity.id
_entity.type
_entity.pdbx_description
1 polymer ?
#
loop_
_entity_poly.entity_id
_entity_poly.type
_entity_poly.pdbx_seq_one_letter_code
_entity_poly.pdbx_strand_id
1 'polypeptide(L)'
;MKSQSIAVDQPQYVESIQAGRGIAALLVVIHHAAQKAHALSGGAIPLFDFGIIGVDIFFMISGFIIYFVTANKTMTHVEFMEKRIIRVFPLYWGLSLLALMVFMLAPKLINSNAQEPTDIAASFFLWPTSAPYLVNNGWTLTYEIIFYGLWALVALPTAKPKNAYLACLVLAAASFIGLLSGIDYKVMNFSLFLEFAFGVAIGVAFKKGLIRQSTPVSIVLLAAGAFLAHLAISEGLGSSELRGFALAIPSAMIFFGLISLGPFWARLRVILAIGDSSYSLYLFHPFILVGIPLTVKLLGFTSTPQILAISVAICIASIWASHMVYRFVEFPLTQMMRGMIKSAKSFSAARAR
;
A
#
# COMPACT_ATOMS: atom_id res chain seq x y z
N MET A 1 24.06 1.49 25.74
CA MET A 1 24.42 1.03 24.39
C MET A 1 23.68 -0.28 24.02
N LYS A 2 22.33 -0.27 23.99
CA LYS A 2 21.46 -1.43 23.68
C LYS A 2 20.18 -0.97 22.96
N SER A 3 20.28 -0.36 21.78
CA SER A 3 19.08 0.09 21.06
C SER A 3 19.07 -0.17 19.54
N GLN A 4 20.12 -0.79 18.99
CA GLN A 4 20.18 -1.11 17.56
C GLN A 4 19.75 -2.55 17.18
N SER A 5 19.47 -3.47 18.12
CA SER A 5 19.17 -4.88 17.80
C SER A 5 17.69 -5.29 17.74
N ILE A 6 16.73 -4.48 18.20
CA ILE A 6 15.33 -4.95 18.35
C ILE A 6 14.68 -5.34 17.01
N ALA A 7 15.19 -4.82 15.88
CA ALA A 7 14.71 -5.26 14.57
C ALA A 7 15.27 -6.63 14.14
N VAL A 8 16.43 -7.03 14.66
CA VAL A 8 17.10 -8.31 14.35
C VAL A 8 16.60 -9.43 15.28
N ASP A 9 16.12 -9.10 16.49
CA ASP A 9 15.78 -10.07 17.54
C ASP A 9 14.35 -10.67 17.48
N GLN A 10 13.57 -10.41 16.42
CA GLN A 10 12.19 -10.91 16.31
C GLN A 10 11.80 -11.29 14.85
N PRO A 11 12.46 -12.28 14.23
CA PRO A 11 12.24 -12.64 12.80
C PRO A 11 10.76 -12.85 12.42
N GLN A 12 9.95 -13.33 13.36
CA GLN A 12 8.53 -13.63 13.18
C GLN A 12 7.66 -12.40 12.83
N TYR A 13 8.04 -11.17 13.24
CA TYR A 13 7.27 -9.97 12.86
C TYR A 13 7.58 -9.54 11.42
N VAL A 14 8.82 -9.71 10.98
CA VAL A 14 9.23 -9.38 9.61
C VAL A 14 8.42 -10.24 8.64
N GLU A 15 8.30 -11.52 8.95
CA GLU A 15 7.52 -12.48 8.19
C GLU A 15 6.02 -12.13 8.17
N SER A 16 5.44 -11.76 9.31
CA SER A 16 4.02 -11.37 9.38
C SER A 16 3.71 -10.12 8.54
N ILE A 17 4.59 -9.12 8.60
CA ILE A 17 4.44 -7.89 7.83
C ILE A 17 4.67 -8.14 6.34
N GLN A 18 5.69 -8.93 5.97
CA GLN A 18 5.89 -9.35 4.58
C GLN A 18 4.68 -10.12 4.06
N ALA A 19 4.18 -11.08 4.83
CA ALA A 19 3.00 -11.84 4.44
C ALA A 19 1.76 -10.96 4.27
N GLY A 20 1.52 -10.04 5.22
CA GLY A 20 0.43 -9.08 5.10
C GLY A 20 0.55 -8.20 3.87
N ARG A 21 1.76 -7.71 3.55
CA ARG A 21 2.03 -6.96 2.30
C ARG A 21 1.78 -7.81 1.06
N GLY A 22 2.15 -9.09 1.08
CA GLY A 22 1.96 -10.02 -0.03
C GLY A 22 0.49 -10.29 -0.28
N ILE A 23 -0.27 -10.59 0.77
CA ILE A 23 -1.72 -10.81 0.72
C ILE A 23 -2.44 -9.55 0.23
N ALA A 24 -2.11 -8.38 0.79
CA ALA A 24 -2.67 -7.09 0.37
C ALA A 24 -2.43 -6.81 -1.12
N ALA A 25 -1.22 -7.03 -1.62
CA ALA A 25 -0.91 -6.87 -3.03
C ALA A 25 -1.71 -7.82 -3.92
N LEU A 26 -1.81 -9.10 -3.54
CA LEU A 26 -2.59 -10.09 -4.29
C LEU A 26 -4.08 -9.71 -4.36
N LEU A 27 -4.66 -9.28 -3.23
CA LEU A 27 -6.05 -8.83 -3.18
C LEU A 27 -6.32 -7.69 -4.17
N VAL A 28 -5.43 -6.68 -4.21
CA VAL A 28 -5.55 -5.54 -5.14
C VAL A 28 -5.40 -5.97 -6.60
N VAL A 29 -4.44 -6.83 -6.92
CA VAL A 29 -4.20 -7.27 -8.31
C VAL A 29 -5.37 -8.12 -8.81
N ILE A 30 -5.87 -9.04 -7.98
CA ILE A 30 -7.03 -9.87 -8.31
C ILE A 30 -8.28 -9.00 -8.47
N HIS A 31 -8.48 -8.00 -7.61
CA HIS A 31 -9.57 -7.03 -7.72
C HIS A 31 -9.59 -6.36 -9.09
N HIS A 32 -8.47 -5.79 -9.53
CA HIS A 32 -8.39 -5.12 -10.82
C HIS A 32 -8.45 -6.07 -12.02
N ALA A 33 -7.91 -7.29 -11.90
CA ALA A 33 -8.05 -8.31 -12.94
C ALA A 33 -9.52 -8.74 -13.10
N ALA A 34 -10.23 -8.94 -11.98
CA ALA A 34 -11.65 -9.28 -11.96
C ALA A 34 -12.53 -8.17 -12.55
N GLN A 35 -12.24 -6.89 -12.24
CA GLN A 35 -12.95 -5.75 -12.87
C GLN A 35 -12.85 -5.77 -14.40
N LYS A 36 -11.66 -6.02 -14.94
CA LYS A 36 -11.46 -6.12 -16.40
C LYS A 36 -12.18 -7.34 -16.98
N ALA A 37 -12.09 -8.49 -16.32
CA ALA A 37 -12.75 -9.71 -16.74
C ALA A 37 -14.28 -9.58 -16.73
N HIS A 38 -14.84 -8.95 -15.69
CA HIS A 38 -16.26 -8.64 -15.55
C HIS A 38 -16.75 -7.77 -16.71
N ALA A 39 -16.05 -6.65 -16.98
CA ALA A 39 -16.39 -5.75 -18.08
C ALA A 39 -16.35 -6.43 -19.46
N LEU A 40 -15.35 -7.27 -19.71
CA LEU A 40 -15.20 -7.98 -21.00
C LEU A 40 -16.19 -9.13 -21.18
N SER A 41 -16.64 -9.75 -20.09
CA SER A 41 -17.60 -10.86 -20.11
C SER A 41 -19.06 -10.41 -20.07
N GLY A 42 -19.34 -9.10 -20.17
CA GLY A 42 -20.70 -8.56 -20.06
C GLY A 42 -21.32 -8.82 -18.68
N GLY A 43 -20.49 -8.97 -17.64
CA GLY A 43 -20.91 -9.23 -16.28
C GLY A 43 -20.99 -10.71 -15.87
N ALA A 44 -20.72 -11.66 -16.78
CA ALA A 44 -20.79 -13.09 -16.47
C ALA A 44 -19.73 -13.57 -15.47
N ILE A 45 -18.56 -12.93 -15.44
CA ILE A 45 -17.55 -13.16 -14.40
C ILE A 45 -17.85 -12.20 -13.25
N PRO A 46 -18.07 -12.68 -12.00
CA PRO A 46 -18.40 -11.80 -10.88
C PRO A 46 -17.24 -10.87 -10.52
N LEU A 47 -17.59 -9.71 -9.97
CA LEU A 47 -16.61 -8.79 -9.39
C LEU A 47 -15.94 -9.42 -8.16
N PHE A 48 -14.71 -8.97 -7.89
CA PHE A 48 -14.00 -9.28 -6.65
C PHE A 48 -13.73 -7.99 -5.86
N ASP A 49 -14.80 -7.28 -5.49
CA ASP A 49 -14.71 -6.01 -4.78
C ASP A 49 -14.12 -6.15 -3.38
N PHE A 50 -14.19 -7.35 -2.79
CA PHE A 50 -13.50 -7.67 -1.54
C PHE A 50 -12.01 -7.36 -1.60
N GLY A 51 -11.36 -7.55 -2.76
CA GLY A 51 -9.91 -7.33 -2.89
C GLY A 51 -9.48 -5.88 -2.69
N ILE A 52 -10.42 -4.93 -2.70
CA ILE A 52 -10.15 -3.52 -2.43
C ILE A 52 -9.56 -3.30 -1.02
N ILE A 53 -9.87 -4.20 -0.08
CA ILE A 53 -9.37 -4.17 1.31
C ILE A 53 -7.85 -4.25 1.42
N GLY A 54 -7.17 -4.74 0.37
CA GLY A 54 -5.72 -4.76 0.33
C GLY A 54 -5.11 -3.35 0.46
N VAL A 55 -5.79 -2.31 -0.02
CA VAL A 55 -5.34 -0.92 0.15
C VAL A 55 -5.36 -0.52 1.62
N ASP A 56 -6.43 -0.85 2.33
CA ASP A 56 -6.62 -0.50 3.73
C ASP A 56 -5.60 -1.21 4.64
N ILE A 57 -5.30 -2.48 4.31
CA ILE A 57 -4.21 -3.24 4.94
C ILE A 57 -2.84 -2.59 4.69
N PHE A 58 -2.59 -2.03 3.49
CA PHE A 58 -1.33 -1.31 3.24
C PHE A 58 -1.17 -0.07 4.13
N PHE A 59 -2.22 0.73 4.31
CA PHE A 59 -2.16 1.90 5.20
C PHE A 59 -1.95 1.49 6.67
N MET A 60 -2.58 0.41 7.12
CA MET A 60 -2.32 -0.13 8.46
C MET A 60 -0.89 -0.65 8.63
N ILE A 61 -0.36 -1.36 7.64
CA ILE A 61 1.03 -1.80 7.63
C ILE A 61 1.97 -0.59 7.67
N SER A 62 1.67 0.47 6.94
CA SER A 62 2.47 1.70 6.96
C SER A 62 2.48 2.34 8.35
N GLY A 63 1.31 2.54 8.96
CA GLY A 63 1.18 3.07 10.32
C GLY A 63 1.93 2.23 11.35
N PHE A 64 1.79 0.90 11.24
CA PHE A 64 2.52 -0.06 12.08
C PHE A 64 4.03 0.08 11.92
N ILE A 65 4.54 0.01 10.69
CA ILE A 65 5.98 0.05 10.40
C ILE A 65 6.56 1.37 10.87
N ILE A 66 5.87 2.49 10.62
CA ILE A 66 6.35 3.81 11.00
C ILE A 66 6.57 3.88 12.50
N TYR A 67 5.55 3.57 13.30
CA TYR A 67 5.72 3.56 14.75
C TYR A 67 6.79 2.54 15.18
N PHE A 68 6.76 1.32 14.62
CA PHE A 68 7.67 0.25 15.01
C PHE A 68 9.15 0.60 14.81
N VAL A 69 9.49 1.29 13.70
CA VAL A 69 10.88 1.62 13.38
C VAL A 69 11.36 2.92 14.03
N THR A 70 10.45 3.84 14.39
CA THR A 70 10.82 5.11 15.05
C THR A 70 10.74 5.05 16.57
N ALA A 71 9.90 4.17 17.14
CA ALA A 71 9.68 4.08 18.59
C ALA A 71 11.00 3.93 19.35
N ASN A 72 11.20 4.79 20.35
CA ASN A 72 12.39 4.83 21.22
C ASN A 72 13.73 4.99 20.49
N LYS A 73 13.74 5.58 19.28
CA LYS A 73 14.96 5.90 18.54
C LYS A 73 15.14 7.41 18.40
N THR A 74 16.39 7.85 18.47
CA THR A 74 16.79 9.21 18.09
C THR A 74 16.98 9.24 16.57
N MET A 75 16.09 9.96 15.88
CA MET A 75 16.18 10.15 14.43
C MET A 75 15.67 11.55 14.10
N THR A 76 16.39 12.27 13.26
CA THR A 76 15.98 13.60 12.81
C THR A 76 14.85 13.50 11.78
N HIS A 77 14.06 14.58 11.67
CA HIS A 77 13.00 14.71 10.66
C HIS A 77 13.54 14.50 9.23
N VAL A 78 14.73 15.03 8.96
CA VAL A 78 15.41 14.89 7.66
C VAL A 78 15.77 13.43 7.40
N GLU A 79 16.42 12.75 8.35
CA GLU A 79 16.78 11.33 8.20
C GLU A 79 15.57 10.41 8.03
N PHE A 80 14.45 10.75 8.68
CA PHE A 80 13.20 10.04 8.49
C PHE A 80 12.71 10.22 7.05
N MET A 81 12.55 11.46 6.60
CA MET A 81 12.02 11.77 5.27
C MET A 81 12.91 11.24 4.16
N GLU A 82 14.23 11.33 4.27
CA GLU A 82 15.18 10.75 3.30
C GLU A 82 14.93 9.24 3.09
N LYS A 83 14.80 8.48 4.18
CA LYS A 83 14.57 7.02 4.11
C LYS A 83 13.24 6.68 3.46
N ARG A 84 12.23 7.53 3.64
CA ARG A 84 10.89 7.36 3.06
C ARG A 84 10.85 7.76 1.60
N ILE A 85 11.48 8.88 1.25
CA ILE A 85 11.56 9.36 -0.14
C ILE A 85 12.29 8.33 -1.00
N ILE A 86 13.46 7.83 -0.56
CA ILE A 86 14.20 6.77 -1.29
C ILE A 86 13.37 5.49 -1.46
N ARG A 87 12.48 5.20 -0.51
CA ARG A 87 11.65 3.99 -0.57
C ARG A 87 10.56 4.08 -1.64
N VAL A 88 10.02 5.28 -1.88
CA VAL A 88 8.81 5.51 -2.68
C VAL A 88 9.17 6.11 -4.05
N PHE A 89 9.74 7.30 -4.05
CA PHE A 89 9.89 8.11 -5.27
C PHE A 89 10.71 7.47 -6.39
N PRO A 90 11.81 6.73 -6.17
CA PRO A 90 12.66 6.27 -7.27
C PRO A 90 11.94 5.34 -8.25
N LEU A 91 11.26 4.32 -7.73
CA LEU A 91 10.48 3.40 -8.56
C LEU A 91 9.24 4.10 -9.11
N TYR A 92 8.55 4.88 -8.27
CA TYR A 92 7.35 5.61 -8.71
C TYR A 92 7.64 6.55 -9.88
N TRP A 93 8.69 7.38 -9.80
CA TRP A 93 9.09 8.26 -10.88
C TRP A 93 9.52 7.50 -12.13
N GLY A 94 10.26 6.40 -11.99
CA GLY A 94 10.61 5.55 -13.13
C GLY A 94 9.37 5.04 -13.88
N LEU A 95 8.35 4.59 -13.13
CA LEU A 95 7.08 4.14 -13.71
C LEU A 95 6.20 5.28 -14.20
N SER A 96 6.20 6.45 -13.55
CA SER A 96 5.51 7.65 -14.03
C SER A 96 6.14 8.17 -15.33
N LEU A 97 7.47 8.12 -15.47
CA LEU A 97 8.16 8.43 -16.73
C LEU A 97 7.76 7.43 -17.83
N LEU A 98 7.73 6.13 -17.52
CA LEU A 98 7.26 5.11 -18.46
C LEU A 98 5.81 5.37 -18.89
N ALA A 99 4.92 5.65 -17.93
CA ALA A 99 3.53 5.99 -18.21
C ALA A 99 3.39 7.28 -19.02
N LEU A 100 4.23 8.30 -18.76
CA LEU A 100 4.26 9.53 -19.55
C LEU A 100 4.68 9.27 -21.00
N MET A 101 5.72 8.45 -21.23
CA MET A 101 6.11 8.05 -22.59
C MET A 101 4.98 7.34 -23.33
N VAL A 102 4.30 6.40 -22.66
CA VAL A 102 3.12 5.72 -23.23
C VAL A 102 1.99 6.71 -23.50
N PHE A 103 1.73 7.65 -22.58
CA PHE A 103 0.69 8.67 -22.72
C PHE A 103 0.95 9.59 -23.93
N MET A 104 2.20 9.97 -24.18
CA MET A 104 2.57 10.79 -25.34
C MET A 104 2.43 10.05 -26.67
N LEU A 105 2.73 8.75 -26.70
CA LEU A 105 2.67 7.93 -27.93
C LEU A 105 1.27 7.38 -28.21
N ALA A 106 0.53 7.04 -27.16
CA ALA A 106 -0.76 6.36 -27.23
C ALA A 106 -1.67 6.78 -26.06
N PRO A 107 -2.19 8.03 -26.07
CA PRO A 107 -2.94 8.58 -24.94
C PRO A 107 -4.18 7.76 -24.58
N LYS A 108 -4.78 7.04 -25.55
CA LYS A 108 -5.93 6.14 -25.32
C LYS A 108 -5.61 4.91 -24.45
N LEU A 109 -4.34 4.61 -24.17
CA LEU A 109 -3.95 3.48 -23.31
C LEU A 109 -3.90 3.84 -21.83
N ILE A 110 -3.83 5.14 -21.49
CA ILE A 110 -3.73 5.63 -20.12
C ILE A 110 -5.01 6.39 -19.78
N ASN A 111 -5.69 6.00 -18.70
CA ASN A 111 -6.87 6.68 -18.17
C ASN A 111 -7.98 6.99 -19.21
N SER A 112 -8.13 6.16 -20.24
CA SER A 112 -9.06 6.43 -21.35
C SER A 112 -10.54 6.44 -21.00
N ASN A 113 -10.90 5.91 -19.83
CA ASN A 113 -12.26 5.93 -19.29
C ASN A 113 -12.47 7.04 -18.25
N ALA A 114 -11.46 7.88 -17.98
CA ALA A 114 -11.58 8.95 -17.00
C ALA A 114 -12.38 10.13 -17.54
N GLN A 115 -13.13 10.78 -16.65
CA GLN A 115 -13.91 11.99 -16.97
C GLN A 115 -13.02 13.24 -17.02
N GLU A 116 -11.99 13.27 -16.19
CA GLU A 116 -11.04 14.39 -16.08
C GLU A 116 -9.73 14.08 -16.82
N PRO A 117 -9.04 15.10 -17.37
CA PRO A 117 -7.73 14.92 -17.98
C PRO A 117 -6.70 14.44 -16.95
N THR A 118 -5.74 13.64 -17.39
CA THR A 118 -4.67 13.15 -16.50
C THR A 118 -3.79 14.31 -16.01
N ASP A 119 -3.60 14.42 -14.70
CA ASP A 119 -2.78 15.45 -14.08
C ASP A 119 -1.31 14.99 -14.02
N ILE A 120 -0.51 15.47 -14.97
CA ILE A 120 0.90 15.12 -15.09
C ILE A 120 1.69 15.67 -13.90
N ALA A 121 1.40 16.89 -13.43
CA ALA A 121 2.12 17.48 -12.31
C ALA A 121 1.85 16.69 -11.01
N ALA A 122 0.58 16.35 -10.76
CA ALA A 122 0.21 15.47 -9.65
C ALA A 122 0.95 14.14 -9.67
N SER A 123 1.14 13.59 -10.86
CA SER A 123 1.80 12.30 -11.10
C SER A 123 3.29 12.28 -10.75
N PHE A 124 3.94 13.44 -10.60
CA PHE A 124 5.34 13.51 -10.17
C PHE A 124 5.49 14.02 -8.74
N PHE A 125 4.60 14.90 -8.30
CA PHE A 125 4.69 15.53 -6.97
C PHE A 125 3.81 14.87 -5.91
N LEU A 126 2.91 13.95 -6.28
CA LEU A 126 1.98 13.26 -5.37
C LEU A 126 1.14 14.25 -4.52
N TRP A 127 0.66 15.32 -5.15
CA TRP A 127 -0.25 16.26 -4.49
C TRP A 127 -1.71 15.80 -4.62
N PRO A 128 -2.62 16.24 -3.74
CA PRO A 128 -4.03 15.87 -3.82
C PRO A 128 -4.70 16.49 -5.06
N THR A 129 -5.42 15.68 -5.83
CA THR A 129 -6.15 16.10 -7.03
C THR A 129 -7.29 15.12 -7.31
N SER A 130 -8.39 15.59 -7.91
CA SER A 130 -9.49 14.74 -8.39
C SER A 130 -9.20 14.09 -9.74
N ALA A 131 -8.23 14.62 -10.48
CA ALA A 131 -7.79 14.09 -11.76
C ALA A 131 -6.99 12.79 -11.59
N PRO A 132 -7.06 11.85 -12.55
CA PRO A 132 -6.28 10.62 -12.47
C PRO A 132 -4.79 10.89 -12.64
N TYR A 133 -3.97 10.08 -11.97
CA TYR A 133 -2.51 10.10 -12.11
C TYR A 133 -2.09 9.22 -13.30
N LEU A 134 -0.91 9.49 -13.89
CA LEU A 134 -0.31 8.68 -14.96
C LEU A 134 -0.23 7.20 -14.57
N VAL A 135 0.30 6.94 -13.38
CA VAL A 135 0.14 5.65 -12.69
C VAL A 135 -0.96 5.88 -11.66
N ASN A 136 -2.20 5.52 -12.00
CA ASN A 136 -3.37 5.93 -11.22
C ASN A 136 -3.26 5.55 -9.73
N ASN A 137 -2.59 4.43 -9.41
CA ASN A 137 -2.31 4.00 -8.04
C ASN A 137 -1.51 5.02 -7.20
N GLY A 138 -0.96 6.07 -7.82
CA GLY A 138 -0.34 7.21 -7.14
C GLY A 138 -1.27 7.93 -6.16
N TRP A 139 -2.59 7.84 -6.33
CA TRP A 139 -3.55 8.45 -5.39
C TRP A 139 -3.34 7.98 -3.95
N THR A 140 -2.99 6.71 -3.70
CA THR A 140 -2.71 6.20 -2.34
C THR A 140 -1.39 6.70 -1.79
N LEU A 141 -0.38 6.89 -2.65
CA LEU A 141 0.93 7.39 -2.27
C LEU A 141 0.87 8.84 -1.80
N THR A 142 -0.09 9.64 -2.30
CA THR A 142 -0.36 10.98 -1.79
C THR A 142 -0.66 10.94 -0.28
N TYR A 143 -1.55 10.05 0.18
CA TYR A 143 -1.87 9.89 1.60
C TYR A 143 -0.67 9.38 2.40
N GLU A 144 0.12 8.48 1.81
CA GLU A 144 1.34 7.95 2.42
C GLU A 144 2.36 9.07 2.69
N ILE A 145 2.60 9.98 1.73
CA ILE A 145 3.53 11.12 1.90
C ILE A 145 2.99 12.13 2.91
N ILE A 146 1.68 12.41 2.90
CA ILE A 146 1.04 13.28 3.91
C ILE A 146 1.21 12.68 5.30
N PHE A 147 0.94 11.39 5.46
CA PHE A 147 1.13 10.69 6.73
C PHE A 147 2.59 10.75 7.19
N TYR A 148 3.55 10.62 6.28
CA TYR A 148 4.98 10.76 6.61
C TYR A 148 5.31 12.16 7.12
N GLY A 149 4.82 13.20 6.46
CA GLY A 149 4.98 14.58 6.90
C GLY A 149 4.38 14.82 8.29
N LEU A 150 3.13 14.37 8.50
CA LEU A 150 2.47 14.45 9.81
C LEU A 150 3.24 13.71 10.90
N TRP A 151 3.70 12.48 10.62
CA TRP A 151 4.48 11.69 11.57
C TRP A 151 5.79 12.38 11.93
N ALA A 152 6.50 12.90 10.92
CA ALA A 152 7.71 13.67 11.14
C ALA A 152 7.42 14.83 12.10
N LEU A 153 6.46 15.69 11.79
CA LEU A 153 6.18 16.90 12.56
C LEU A 153 5.66 16.63 13.99
N VAL A 154 4.76 15.66 14.16
CA VAL A 154 4.01 15.46 15.40
C VAL A 154 4.66 14.41 16.32
N ALA A 155 5.10 13.28 15.76
CA ALA A 155 5.44 12.10 16.54
C ALA A 155 6.95 11.93 16.75
N LEU A 156 7.75 12.27 15.73
CA LEU A 156 9.19 12.04 15.73
C LEU A 156 9.98 12.81 16.80
N PRO A 157 9.62 14.04 17.23
CA PRO A 157 10.40 14.80 18.21
C PRO A 157 10.65 14.09 19.54
N THR A 158 9.80 13.13 19.94
CA THR A 158 10.04 12.32 21.15
C THR A 158 9.93 10.82 20.95
N ALA A 159 9.27 10.35 19.87
CA ALA A 159 9.06 8.94 19.54
C ALA A 159 8.56 8.06 20.72
N LYS A 160 7.86 8.67 21.68
CA LYS A 160 7.25 8.01 22.84
C LYS A 160 5.81 7.57 22.51
N PRO A 161 5.27 6.55 23.19
CA PRO A 161 3.88 6.10 22.99
C PRO A 161 2.84 7.23 23.10
N LYS A 162 3.06 8.21 23.99
CA LYS A 162 2.18 9.38 24.13
C LYS A 162 2.05 10.21 22.84
N ASN A 163 3.14 10.36 22.08
CA ASN A 163 3.13 11.11 20.83
C ASN A 163 2.54 10.29 19.68
N ALA A 164 2.61 8.95 19.76
CA ALA A 164 1.88 8.08 18.84
C ALA A 164 0.36 8.23 19.02
N TYR A 165 -0.13 8.30 20.27
CA TYR A 165 -1.54 8.58 20.54
C TYR A 165 -1.97 9.96 20.05
N LEU A 166 -1.12 10.98 20.22
CA LEU A 166 -1.38 12.32 19.67
C LEU A 166 -1.47 12.28 18.13
N ALA A 167 -0.56 11.56 17.46
CA ALA A 167 -0.62 11.39 16.00
C ALA A 167 -1.91 10.67 15.57
N CYS A 168 -2.32 9.60 16.27
CA CYS A 168 -3.61 8.94 16.03
C CYS A 168 -4.78 9.92 16.22
N LEU A 169 -4.75 10.75 17.26
CA LEU A 169 -5.80 11.74 17.52
C LEU A 169 -5.86 12.80 16.42
N VAL A 170 -4.71 13.31 15.96
CA VAL A 170 -4.63 14.29 14.85
C VAL A 170 -5.17 13.67 13.57
N LEU A 171 -4.82 12.43 13.26
CA LEU A 171 -5.33 11.71 12.08
C LEU A 171 -6.84 11.46 12.16
N ALA A 172 -7.34 11.05 13.32
CA ALA A 172 -8.78 10.87 13.55
C ALA A 172 -9.55 12.20 13.47
N ALA A 173 -8.99 13.27 14.04
CA ALA A 173 -9.56 14.61 13.92
C ALA A 173 -9.57 15.09 12.47
N ALA A 174 -8.48 14.90 11.73
CA ALA A 174 -8.43 15.21 10.29
C ALA A 174 -9.46 14.40 9.50
N SER A 175 -9.66 13.12 9.84
CA SER A 175 -10.69 12.25 9.26
C SER A 175 -12.09 12.85 9.43
N PHE A 176 -12.42 13.28 10.65
CA PHE A 176 -13.74 13.82 10.99
C PHE A 176 -13.96 15.23 10.44
N ILE A 177 -12.95 16.11 10.53
CA ILE A 177 -13.00 17.46 9.94
C ILE A 177 -13.18 17.35 8.42
N GLY A 178 -12.44 16.45 7.77
CA GLY A 178 -12.57 16.19 6.34
C GLY A 178 -13.99 15.83 5.93
N LEU A 179 -14.62 14.91 6.66
CA LEU A 179 -16.02 14.51 6.44
C LEU A 179 -16.98 15.71 6.55
N LEU A 180 -16.74 16.63 7.49
CA LEU A 180 -17.59 17.82 7.69
C LEU A 180 -17.27 18.99 6.75
N SER A 181 -16.09 18.99 6.14
CA SER A 181 -15.58 20.13 5.35
C SER A 181 -16.23 20.28 3.98
N GLY A 182 -16.91 19.23 3.48
CA GLY A 182 -17.46 19.20 2.12
C GLY A 182 -16.41 19.16 1.00
N ILE A 183 -15.14 18.92 1.33
CA ILE A 183 -14.08 18.66 0.35
C ILE A 183 -14.43 17.38 -0.42
N ASP A 184 -14.37 17.43 -1.75
CA ASP A 184 -14.59 16.26 -2.59
C ASP A 184 -13.64 15.13 -2.18
N TYR A 185 -14.20 13.98 -1.80
CA TYR A 185 -13.45 12.81 -1.38
C TYR A 185 -12.50 12.28 -2.48
N LYS A 186 -12.75 12.60 -3.75
CA LYS A 186 -11.84 12.31 -4.86
C LYS A 186 -10.57 13.15 -4.80
N VAL A 187 -10.65 14.38 -4.30
CA VAL A 187 -9.49 15.24 -4.04
C VAL A 187 -8.76 14.75 -2.80
N MET A 188 -9.49 14.56 -1.69
CA MET A 188 -8.93 14.06 -0.44
C MET A 188 -9.98 13.27 0.36
N ASN A 189 -9.80 11.96 0.43
CA ASN A 189 -10.58 11.08 1.29
C ASN A 189 -9.93 10.98 2.67
N PHE A 190 -10.34 11.89 3.56
CA PHE A 190 -9.81 11.95 4.91
C PHE A 190 -10.13 10.69 5.76
N SER A 191 -11.11 9.87 5.38
CA SER A 191 -11.46 8.65 6.15
C SER A 191 -10.31 7.63 6.20
N LEU A 192 -9.39 7.68 5.23
CA LEU A 192 -8.22 6.79 5.15
C LEU A 192 -7.17 7.04 6.23
N PHE A 193 -7.16 8.24 6.84
CA PHE A 193 -6.26 8.55 7.96
C PHE A 193 -6.55 7.69 9.20
N LEU A 194 -7.77 7.16 9.35
CA LEU A 194 -8.11 6.21 10.42
C LEU A 194 -7.34 4.90 10.30
N GLU A 195 -7.09 4.42 9.09
CA GLU A 195 -6.39 3.14 8.87
C GLU A 195 -4.91 3.26 9.28
N PHE A 196 -4.27 4.39 8.97
CA PHE A 196 -2.95 4.71 9.51
C PHE A 196 -2.96 4.76 11.04
N ALA A 197 -3.97 5.39 11.64
CA ALA A 197 -4.10 5.47 13.09
C ALA A 197 -4.26 4.09 13.75
N PHE A 198 -5.07 3.20 13.17
CA PHE A 198 -5.18 1.80 13.62
C PHE A 198 -3.86 1.05 13.46
N GLY A 199 -3.16 1.22 12.34
CA GLY A 199 -1.83 0.68 12.13
C GLY A 199 -0.85 1.08 13.23
N VAL A 200 -0.80 2.38 13.57
CA VAL A 200 0.02 2.90 14.67
C VAL A 200 -0.39 2.29 16.01
N ALA A 201 -1.70 2.22 16.31
CA ALA A 201 -2.21 1.65 17.55
C ALA A 201 -1.83 0.16 17.72
N ILE A 202 -1.95 -0.62 16.65
CA ILE A 202 -1.51 -2.03 16.61
C ILE A 202 0.01 -2.10 16.81
N GLY A 203 0.79 -1.19 16.20
CA GLY A 203 2.23 -1.09 16.43
C GLY A 203 2.59 -0.80 17.89
N VAL A 204 1.84 0.08 18.56
CA VAL A 204 1.99 0.38 20.00
C VAL A 204 1.69 -0.86 20.84
N ALA A 205 0.57 -1.53 20.59
CA ALA A 205 0.18 -2.75 21.29
C ALA A 205 1.23 -3.86 21.12
N PHE A 206 1.75 -4.02 19.89
CA PHE A 206 2.80 -4.97 19.57
C PHE A 206 4.08 -4.69 20.37
N LYS A 207 4.59 -3.45 20.34
CA LYS A 207 5.81 -3.07 21.09
C LYS A 207 5.65 -3.21 22.61
N LYS A 208 4.44 -3.08 23.14
CA LYS A 208 4.12 -3.30 24.56
C LYS A 208 3.99 -4.79 24.93
N GLY A 209 4.08 -5.71 23.97
CA GLY A 209 3.91 -7.14 24.20
C GLY A 209 2.45 -7.55 24.47
N LEU A 210 1.48 -6.72 24.06
CA LEU A 210 0.05 -7.00 24.27
C LEU A 210 -0.52 -7.95 23.22
N ILE A 211 0.16 -8.12 22.08
CA ILE A 211 -0.25 -9.04 21.02
C ILE A 211 0.38 -10.40 21.30
N ARG A 212 -0.45 -11.38 21.65
CA ARG A 212 -0.05 -12.77 21.81
C ARG A 212 -0.33 -13.55 20.55
N GLN A 213 0.63 -14.39 20.15
CA GLN A 213 0.44 -15.31 19.03
C GLN A 213 -0.56 -16.39 19.41
N SER A 214 -1.59 -16.57 18.59
CA SER A 214 -2.64 -17.54 18.83
C SER A 214 -3.37 -17.85 17.52
N THR A 215 -3.19 -19.07 17.01
CA THR A 215 -3.84 -19.51 15.77
C THR A 215 -5.37 -19.42 15.84
N PRO A 216 -6.04 -19.89 16.92
CA PRO A 216 -7.50 -19.78 17.02
C PRO A 216 -7.99 -18.32 16.99
N VAL A 217 -7.35 -17.44 17.77
CA VAL A 217 -7.70 -16.00 17.80
C VAL A 217 -7.49 -15.38 16.42
N SER A 218 -6.40 -15.75 15.75
CA SER A 218 -6.10 -15.26 14.40
C SER A 218 -7.16 -15.68 13.40
N ILE A 219 -7.56 -16.95 13.40
CA ILE A 219 -8.61 -17.46 12.51
C ILE A 219 -9.94 -16.73 12.75
N VAL A 220 -10.32 -16.54 14.01
CA VAL A 220 -11.55 -15.81 14.37
C VAL A 220 -11.49 -14.37 13.88
N LEU A 221 -10.38 -13.66 14.10
CA LEU A 221 -10.22 -12.27 13.66
C LEU A 221 -10.19 -12.14 12.13
N LEU A 222 -9.52 -13.06 11.43
CA LEU A 222 -9.50 -13.09 9.96
C LEU A 222 -10.89 -13.36 9.40
N ALA A 223 -11.60 -14.36 9.92
CA ALA A 223 -12.94 -14.73 9.47
C ALA A 223 -13.96 -13.62 9.76
N ALA A 224 -13.98 -13.09 10.99
CA ALA A 224 -14.90 -12.02 11.37
C ALA A 224 -14.59 -10.71 10.64
N GLY A 225 -13.32 -10.35 10.49
CA GLY A 225 -12.92 -9.18 9.71
C GLY A 225 -13.29 -9.33 8.23
N ALA A 226 -13.05 -10.49 7.62
CA ALA A 226 -13.45 -10.75 6.24
C ALA A 226 -14.99 -10.71 6.06
N PHE A 227 -15.74 -11.27 7.01
CA PHE A 227 -17.20 -11.22 6.99
C PHE A 227 -17.73 -9.77 7.10
N LEU A 228 -17.25 -8.99 8.06
CA LEU A 228 -17.68 -7.59 8.23
C LEU A 228 -17.28 -6.71 7.03
N ALA A 229 -16.09 -6.94 6.47
CA ALA A 229 -15.67 -6.27 5.24
C ALA A 229 -16.58 -6.63 4.06
N HIS A 230 -16.94 -7.90 3.92
CA HIS A 230 -17.87 -8.34 2.87
C HIS A 230 -19.23 -7.65 3.01
N LEU A 231 -19.78 -7.58 4.22
CA LEU A 231 -21.04 -6.87 4.48
C LEU A 231 -20.94 -5.38 4.14
N ALA A 232 -19.89 -4.69 4.58
CA ALA A 232 -19.70 -3.28 4.28
C ALA A 232 -19.59 -3.03 2.76
N ILE A 233 -18.89 -3.91 2.04
CA ILE A 233 -18.73 -3.82 0.59
C ILE A 233 -20.04 -4.13 -0.14
N SER A 234 -20.80 -5.13 0.30
CA SER A 234 -22.09 -5.47 -0.31
C SER A 234 -23.13 -4.36 -0.15
N GLU A 235 -23.04 -3.56 0.91
CA GLU A 235 -23.86 -2.35 1.12
C GLU A 235 -23.33 -1.12 0.34
N GLY A 236 -22.34 -1.29 -0.53
CA GLY A 236 -21.78 -0.21 -1.36
C GLY A 236 -20.82 0.73 -0.63
N LEU A 237 -20.51 0.49 0.65
CA LEU A 237 -19.62 1.34 1.44
C LEU A 237 -18.14 1.18 1.07
N GLY A 238 -17.78 0.14 0.30
CA GLY A 238 -16.40 -0.12 -0.12
C GLY A 238 -15.80 0.88 -1.10
N SER A 239 -16.62 1.74 -1.72
CA SER A 239 -16.20 2.71 -2.74
C SER A 239 -16.75 4.13 -2.50
N SER A 240 -17.32 4.39 -1.32
CA SER A 240 -17.89 5.69 -0.96
C SER A 240 -16.88 6.58 -0.20
N GLU A 241 -17.27 7.84 0.04
CA GLU A 241 -16.55 8.75 0.95
C GLU A 241 -16.43 8.21 2.38
N LEU A 242 -17.32 7.29 2.77
CA LEU A 242 -17.34 6.65 4.08
C LEU A 242 -16.47 5.38 4.16
N ARG A 243 -15.83 4.99 3.07
CA ARG A 243 -15.07 3.74 2.97
C ARG A 243 -14.12 3.53 4.14
N GLY A 244 -13.27 4.51 4.47
CA GLY A 244 -12.29 4.34 5.54
C GLY A 244 -12.96 4.14 6.90
N PHE A 245 -14.13 4.73 7.15
CA PHE A 245 -14.90 4.45 8.36
C PHE A 245 -15.49 3.03 8.36
N ALA A 246 -16.02 2.58 7.22
CA ALA A 246 -16.64 1.28 7.08
C ALA A 246 -15.63 0.12 7.12
N LEU A 247 -14.45 0.30 6.53
CA LEU A 247 -13.43 -0.74 6.36
C LEU A 247 -12.32 -0.70 7.41
N ALA A 248 -12.17 0.37 8.19
CA ALA A 248 -11.09 0.46 9.18
C ALA A 248 -11.20 -0.63 10.27
N ILE A 249 -12.37 -0.91 10.83
CA ILE A 249 -12.51 -1.97 11.84
C ILE A 249 -12.27 -3.37 11.21
N PRO A 250 -12.96 -3.76 10.12
CA PRO A 250 -12.72 -5.03 9.45
C PRO A 250 -11.25 -5.25 9.06
N SER A 251 -10.60 -4.22 8.48
CA SER A 251 -9.20 -4.28 8.08
C SER A 251 -8.26 -4.39 9.28
N ALA A 252 -8.58 -3.74 10.40
CA ALA A 252 -7.79 -3.84 11.63
C ALA A 252 -7.88 -5.23 12.24
N MET A 253 -9.05 -5.87 12.20
CA MET A 253 -9.23 -7.26 12.62
C MET A 253 -8.41 -8.20 11.74
N ILE A 254 -8.48 -8.04 10.41
CA ILE A 254 -7.68 -8.85 9.48
C ILE A 254 -6.19 -8.65 9.75
N PHE A 255 -5.72 -7.40 9.82
CA PHE A 255 -4.31 -7.10 10.05
C PHE A 255 -3.80 -7.62 11.40
N PHE A 256 -4.59 -7.48 12.47
CA PHE A 256 -4.26 -8.05 13.78
C PHE A 256 -4.19 -9.58 13.71
N GLY A 257 -5.13 -10.23 13.03
CA GLY A 257 -5.13 -11.67 12.81
C GLY A 257 -3.89 -12.13 12.04
N LEU A 258 -3.48 -11.39 11.01
CA LEU A 258 -2.24 -11.67 10.27
C LEU A 258 -1.00 -11.57 11.17
N ILE A 259 -0.88 -10.53 11.99
CA ILE A 259 0.24 -10.39 12.94
C ILE A 259 0.25 -11.52 13.98
N SER A 260 -0.93 -11.96 14.43
CA SER A 260 -1.09 -12.96 15.47
C SER A 260 -0.75 -14.40 15.00
N LEU A 261 -0.65 -14.64 13.69
CA LEU A 261 -0.18 -15.90 13.10
C LEU A 261 1.35 -16.06 13.10
N GLY A 262 2.12 -14.97 13.26
CA GLY A 262 3.56 -14.96 13.52
C GLY A 262 4.37 -16.08 12.82
N PRO A 263 4.79 -17.13 13.55
CA PRO A 263 5.65 -18.22 13.04
C PRO A 263 5.07 -19.01 11.86
N PHE A 264 3.75 -18.96 11.63
CA PHE A 264 3.13 -19.63 10.50
C PHE A 264 3.67 -19.10 9.16
N TRP A 265 3.93 -17.79 9.08
CA TRP A 265 4.35 -17.13 7.86
C TRP A 265 5.74 -17.54 7.39
N ALA A 266 6.65 -17.91 8.31
CA ALA A 266 7.98 -18.44 8.01
C ALA A 266 7.97 -19.58 6.98
N ARG A 267 6.88 -20.36 6.96
CA ARG A 267 6.72 -21.54 6.10
C ARG A 267 6.29 -21.17 4.68
N LEU A 268 5.64 -20.03 4.49
CA LEU A 268 5.04 -19.62 3.22
C LEU A 268 5.98 -18.72 2.41
N ARG A 269 7.10 -19.30 1.95
CA ARG A 269 8.17 -18.58 1.23
C ARG A 269 7.68 -17.80 0.00
N VAL A 270 6.69 -18.33 -0.71
CA VAL A 270 6.11 -17.66 -1.89
C VAL A 270 5.38 -16.38 -1.49
N ILE A 271 4.56 -16.44 -0.43
CA ILE A 271 3.85 -15.26 0.10
C ILE A 271 4.85 -14.20 0.61
N LEU A 272 5.92 -14.63 1.28
CA LEU A 272 6.99 -13.72 1.72
C LEU A 272 7.69 -13.05 0.52
N ALA A 273 8.01 -13.80 -0.53
CA ALA A 273 8.64 -13.25 -1.75
C ALA A 273 7.74 -12.26 -2.50
N ILE A 274 6.42 -12.53 -2.54
CA ILE A 274 5.44 -11.56 -3.05
C ILE A 274 5.38 -10.35 -2.12
N GLY A 275 5.45 -10.56 -0.81
CA GLY A 275 5.54 -9.52 0.21
C GLY A 275 6.74 -8.59 0.06
N ASP A 276 7.91 -9.13 -0.30
CA ASP A 276 9.11 -8.34 -0.57
C ASP A 276 8.94 -7.45 -1.80
N SER A 277 8.38 -8.03 -2.86
CA SER A 277 8.10 -7.37 -4.15
C SER A 277 6.77 -6.62 -4.21
N SER A 278 6.05 -6.48 -3.09
CA SER A 278 4.67 -5.99 -3.08
C SER A 278 4.53 -4.55 -3.54
N TYR A 279 5.57 -3.72 -3.36
CA TYR A 279 5.56 -2.33 -3.84
C TYR A 279 5.67 -2.27 -5.37
N SER A 280 6.62 -3.01 -5.95
CA SER A 280 6.68 -3.23 -7.40
C SER A 280 5.37 -3.81 -7.93
N LEU A 281 4.79 -4.81 -7.27
CA LEU A 281 3.51 -5.40 -7.69
C LEU A 281 2.38 -4.38 -7.65
N TYR A 282 2.29 -3.60 -6.59
CA TYR A 282 1.28 -2.55 -6.44
C TYR A 282 1.39 -1.48 -7.53
N LEU A 283 2.59 -1.05 -7.93
CA LEU A 283 2.74 -0.01 -8.95
C LEU A 283 2.74 -0.53 -10.39
N PHE A 284 3.25 -1.73 -10.62
CA PHE A 284 3.51 -2.23 -11.97
C PHE A 284 2.36 -3.07 -12.54
N HIS A 285 1.48 -3.64 -11.72
CA HIS A 285 0.37 -4.45 -12.22
C HIS A 285 -0.53 -3.75 -13.25
N PRO A 286 -0.84 -2.44 -13.18
CA PRO A 286 -1.70 -1.81 -14.18
C PRO A 286 -1.14 -1.92 -15.61
N PHE A 287 0.18 -1.85 -15.75
CA PHE A 287 0.88 -1.98 -17.03
C PHE A 287 0.78 -3.40 -17.61
N ILE A 288 0.65 -4.42 -16.77
CA ILE A 288 0.52 -5.81 -17.21
C ILE A 288 -0.96 -6.16 -17.44
N LEU A 289 -1.86 -5.69 -16.56
CA LEU A 289 -3.29 -5.99 -16.66
C LEU A 289 -3.97 -5.34 -17.88
N VAL A 290 -3.38 -4.32 -18.52
CA VAL A 290 -3.84 -3.84 -19.84
C VAL A 290 -3.76 -4.92 -20.92
N GLY A 291 -2.91 -5.94 -20.72
CA GLY A 291 -2.83 -7.11 -21.58
C GLY A 291 -4.13 -7.92 -21.64
N ILE A 292 -4.99 -7.86 -20.62
CA ILE A 292 -6.28 -8.59 -20.60
C ILE A 292 -7.17 -8.15 -21.77
N PRO A 293 -7.65 -6.88 -21.82
CA PRO A 293 -8.50 -6.43 -22.92
C PRO A 293 -7.78 -6.49 -24.27
N LEU A 294 -6.45 -6.25 -24.30
CA LEU A 294 -5.68 -6.34 -25.54
C LEU A 294 -5.69 -7.76 -26.12
N THR A 295 -5.42 -8.77 -25.29
CA THR A 295 -5.34 -10.17 -25.74
C THR A 295 -6.70 -10.71 -26.13
N VAL A 296 -7.75 -10.39 -25.36
CA VAL A 296 -9.13 -10.74 -25.69
C VAL A 296 -9.53 -10.19 -27.05
N LYS A 297 -9.21 -8.91 -27.31
CA LYS A 297 -9.47 -8.27 -28.60
C LYS A 297 -8.66 -8.86 -29.75
N LEU A 298 -7.36 -9.10 -29.54
CA LEU A 298 -6.45 -9.61 -30.59
C LEU A 298 -6.76 -11.05 -30.99
N LEU A 299 -7.09 -11.92 -30.02
CA LEU A 299 -7.38 -13.33 -30.26
C LEU A 299 -8.86 -13.60 -30.55
N GLY A 300 -9.72 -12.57 -30.50
CA GLY A 300 -11.15 -12.71 -30.74
C GLY A 300 -11.85 -13.58 -29.71
N PHE A 301 -11.38 -13.60 -28.46
CA PHE A 301 -12.01 -14.38 -27.40
C PHE A 301 -13.34 -13.76 -26.99
N THR A 302 -14.39 -14.56 -27.03
CA THR A 302 -15.76 -14.11 -26.69
C THR A 302 -16.38 -14.91 -25.56
N SER A 303 -15.87 -16.10 -25.27
CA SER A 303 -16.45 -16.97 -24.23
C SER A 303 -15.94 -16.62 -22.83
N THR A 304 -16.82 -16.73 -21.83
CA THR A 304 -16.49 -16.50 -20.41
C THR A 304 -15.29 -17.32 -19.93
N PRO A 305 -15.16 -18.63 -20.25
CA PRO A 305 -14.00 -19.41 -19.82
C PRO A 305 -12.68 -18.92 -20.42
N GLN A 306 -12.67 -18.48 -21.68
CA GLN A 306 -11.46 -17.91 -22.32
C GLN A 306 -11.04 -16.60 -21.64
N ILE A 307 -12.00 -15.71 -21.39
CA ILE A 307 -11.76 -14.42 -20.72
C ILE A 307 -11.23 -14.64 -19.29
N LEU A 308 -11.81 -15.61 -18.56
CA LEU A 308 -11.33 -15.96 -17.23
C LEU A 308 -9.91 -16.54 -17.27
N ALA A 309 -9.65 -17.50 -18.17
CA ALA A 309 -8.35 -18.13 -18.30
C ALA A 309 -7.24 -17.12 -18.63
N ILE A 310 -7.49 -16.20 -19.58
CA ILE A 310 -6.50 -15.17 -19.92
C ILE A 310 -6.31 -14.16 -18.79
N SER A 311 -7.38 -13.81 -18.06
CA SER A 311 -7.29 -12.91 -16.90
C SER A 311 -6.44 -13.51 -15.79
N VAL A 312 -6.61 -14.80 -15.50
CA VAL A 312 -5.78 -15.54 -14.54
C VAL A 312 -4.32 -15.63 -15.01
N ALA A 313 -4.09 -15.97 -16.28
CA ALA A 313 -2.75 -16.06 -16.84
C ALA A 313 -2.01 -14.71 -16.75
N ILE A 314 -2.67 -13.60 -17.08
CA ILE A 314 -2.07 -12.26 -17.01
C ILE A 314 -1.91 -11.79 -15.57
N CYS A 315 -2.79 -12.18 -14.65
CA CYS A 315 -2.61 -11.94 -13.22
C CYS A 315 -1.33 -12.63 -12.69
N ILE A 316 -1.09 -13.89 -13.07
CA ILE A 316 0.13 -14.62 -12.73
C ILE A 316 1.36 -13.96 -13.37
N ALA A 317 1.27 -13.58 -14.65
CA ALA A 317 2.33 -12.85 -15.34
C ALA A 317 2.65 -11.52 -14.66
N SER A 318 1.64 -10.82 -14.13
CA SER A 318 1.81 -9.58 -13.38
C SER A 318 2.60 -9.78 -12.09
N ILE A 319 2.33 -10.86 -11.34
CA ILE A 319 3.10 -11.20 -10.12
C ILE A 319 4.56 -11.46 -10.48
N TRP A 320 4.80 -12.28 -11.52
CA TRP A 320 6.16 -12.62 -11.94
C TRP A 320 6.93 -11.40 -12.47
N ALA A 321 6.35 -10.63 -13.38
CA ALA A 321 6.97 -9.44 -13.96
C ALA A 321 7.28 -8.40 -12.88
N SER A 322 6.39 -8.21 -11.91
CA SER A 322 6.62 -7.30 -10.79
C SER A 322 7.73 -7.79 -9.86
N HIS A 323 7.88 -9.11 -9.68
CA HIS A 323 9.02 -9.67 -8.96
C HIS A 323 10.34 -9.39 -9.70
N MET A 324 10.36 -9.43 -11.03
CA MET A 324 11.53 -9.06 -11.82
C MET A 324 11.86 -7.56 -11.69
N VAL A 325 10.85 -6.68 -11.76
CA VAL A 325 11.03 -5.24 -11.51
C VAL A 325 11.60 -5.01 -10.10
N TYR A 326 11.11 -5.74 -9.10
CA TYR A 326 11.65 -5.66 -7.75
C TYR A 326 13.15 -6.02 -7.70
N ARG A 327 13.52 -7.17 -8.30
CA ARG A 327 14.90 -7.69 -8.26
C ARG A 327 15.89 -6.83 -9.01
N PHE A 328 15.51 -6.33 -10.19
CA PHE A 328 16.44 -5.67 -11.11
C PHE A 328 16.36 -4.14 -11.08
N VAL A 329 15.26 -3.56 -10.58
CA VAL A 329 15.03 -2.12 -10.59
C VAL A 329 14.85 -1.58 -9.17
N GLU A 330 13.79 -1.98 -8.46
CA GLU A 330 13.45 -1.41 -7.15
C GLU A 330 14.58 -1.62 -6.13
N PHE A 331 15.02 -2.87 -5.96
CA PHE A 331 16.00 -3.22 -4.94
C PHE A 331 17.37 -2.57 -5.22
N PRO A 332 17.97 -2.69 -6.41
CA PRO A 332 19.26 -2.05 -6.71
C PRO A 332 19.22 -0.53 -6.58
N LEU A 333 18.17 0.14 -7.11
CA LEU A 333 18.02 1.59 -7.00
C LEU A 333 17.94 2.04 -5.54
N THR A 334 17.17 1.33 -4.73
CA THR A 334 17.03 1.62 -3.29
C THR A 334 18.37 1.49 -2.57
N GLN A 335 19.16 0.45 -2.86
CA GLN A 335 20.48 0.25 -2.24
C GLN A 335 21.48 1.31 -2.69
N MET A 336 21.51 1.64 -3.99
CA MET A 336 22.37 2.67 -4.55
C MET A 336 22.13 4.03 -3.88
N MET A 337 20.88 4.47 -3.80
CA MET A 337 20.54 5.76 -3.20
C MET A 337 20.84 5.81 -1.70
N ARG A 338 20.62 4.71 -0.98
CA ARG A 338 21.03 4.60 0.44
C ARG A 338 22.54 4.73 0.60
N GLY A 339 23.32 4.13 -0.30
CA GLY A 339 24.77 4.24 -0.35
C GLY A 339 25.23 5.68 -0.59
N MET A 340 24.62 6.37 -1.57
CA MET A 340 24.93 7.76 -1.91
C MET A 340 24.70 8.70 -0.71
N ILE A 341 23.57 8.58 -0.01
CA ILE A 341 23.29 9.41 1.19
C ILE A 341 24.32 9.14 2.28
N LYS A 342 24.68 7.88 2.53
CA LYS A 342 25.68 7.53 3.55
C LYS A 342 27.03 8.15 3.22
N SER A 343 27.45 8.09 1.95
CA SER A 343 28.70 8.68 1.46
C SER A 343 28.70 10.21 1.58
N ALA A 344 27.59 10.86 1.21
CA ALA A 344 27.46 12.32 1.31
C ALA A 344 27.58 12.81 2.76
N LYS A 345 26.97 12.09 3.71
CA LYS A 345 27.05 12.39 5.15
C LYS A 345 28.45 12.15 5.73
N SER A 346 29.16 11.11 5.29
CA SER A 346 30.54 10.91 5.72
C SER A 346 31.47 12.01 5.20
N PHE A 347 31.26 12.46 3.96
CA PHE A 347 32.06 13.53 3.36
C PHE A 347 31.83 14.89 4.05
N SER A 348 30.57 15.24 4.35
CA SER A 348 30.27 16.48 5.08
C SER A 348 30.84 16.47 6.50
N ALA A 349 30.79 15.34 7.20
CA ALA A 349 31.37 15.18 8.53
C ALA A 349 32.91 15.27 8.51
N ALA A 350 33.57 14.82 7.44
CA ALA A 350 35.02 14.94 7.28
C ALA A 350 35.46 16.39 7.00
N ARG A 351 34.64 17.19 6.30
CA ARG A 351 34.92 18.61 6.00
C ARG A 351 34.64 19.56 7.19
N ALA A 352 33.82 19.12 8.15
CA ALA A 352 33.49 19.89 9.35
C ALA A 352 34.48 19.66 10.51
N ARG A 353 35.46 18.77 10.34
CA ARG A 353 36.61 18.57 11.21
C ARG A 353 37.81 19.28 10.61
#